data_AF-A0A554MTU2-F1
#
_entry.id   AF-A0A554MTU2-F1
#
_cell.length_a   1.000
_cell.length_b   1.000
_cell.length_c   1.000
_cell.angle_alpha   90.00
_cell.angle_beta   90.00
_cell.angle_gamma   90.00
#
_symmetry.space_group_name_H-M   'P 1'
#
loop_
_entity.id
_entity.type
_entity.pdbx_description
1 polymer ?
#
loop_
_entity_poly.entity_id
_entity_poly.type
_entity_poly.pdbx_seq_one_letter_code
_entity_poly.pdbx_strand_id
1 'polypeptide(L)'
;MNRRSFLRRSAALPPALAVAGAAPVSAQPDGSAAPRAAPDGYAPLAQLRVPGTKEGVVSADGRTVFLAVTDGFAVVDCSDPADPVVVHENREPWAGAGNGRLEQVYDVKLDHENDLLAVVGP
;
A
#
# COMPACT_ATOMS: atom_id res chain seq x y z
N MET A 1 4.75 25.57 -4.80
CA MET A 1 4.82 25.03 -6.18
C MET A 1 3.72 23.98 -6.36
N ASN A 2 2.68 24.31 -7.13
CA ASN A 2 1.50 23.47 -7.31
C ASN A 2 1.78 22.37 -8.35
N ARG A 3 2.13 21.15 -7.88
CA ARG A 3 2.37 19.94 -8.69
C ARG A 3 1.22 19.61 -9.67
N ARG A 4 0.02 20.13 -9.40
CA ARG A 4 -1.18 20.02 -10.24
C ARG A 4 -1.08 20.78 -11.58
N SER A 5 -0.24 21.80 -11.68
CA SER A 5 -0.11 22.60 -12.91
C SER A 5 0.75 21.92 -13.99
N PHE A 6 1.61 20.97 -13.62
CA PHE A 6 2.57 20.36 -14.54
C PHE A 6 1.96 19.17 -15.30
N LEU A 7 1.07 18.40 -14.67
CA LEU A 7 0.41 17.24 -15.30
C LEU A 7 -0.68 17.60 -16.33
N ARG A 8 -1.19 18.84 -16.32
CA ARG A 8 -2.25 19.27 -17.26
C ARG A 8 -1.72 19.74 -18.62
N ARG A 9 -0.41 19.82 -18.82
CA ARG A 9 0.18 20.46 -20.01
C ARG A 9 0.69 19.48 -21.09
N SER A 10 0.62 18.16 -20.86
CA SER A 10 1.12 17.14 -21.79
C SER A 10 0.05 16.39 -22.59
N ALA A 11 -1.23 16.72 -22.43
CA ALA A 11 -2.31 16.16 -23.26
C ALA A 11 -2.87 17.25 -24.18
N ALA A 12 -2.20 17.50 -25.31
CA ALA A 12 -2.70 18.35 -26.38
C ALA A 12 -2.60 17.60 -27.72
N LEU A 13 -3.75 17.14 -28.22
CA LEU A 13 -4.05 16.80 -29.62
C LEU A 13 -5.57 17.11 -29.83
N PRO A 14 -6.01 17.43 -31.06
CA PRO A 14 -6.85 18.60 -31.41
C PRO A 14 -8.39 18.41 -31.31
N PRO A 15 -9.21 19.47 -31.49
CA PRO A 15 -10.64 19.43 -31.19
C PRO A 15 -11.45 18.88 -32.38
N ALA A 16 -12.38 17.97 -32.08
CA ALA A 16 -13.49 17.63 -32.96
C ALA A 16 -14.81 17.94 -32.24
N LEU A 17 -15.72 18.58 -32.96
CA LEU A 17 -17.00 19.11 -32.53
C LEU A 17 -17.97 18.03 -31.99
N ALA A 18 -18.81 18.41 -31.01
CA ALA A 18 -20.28 18.45 -31.12
C ALA A 18 -21.07 17.94 -29.88
N VAL A 19 -22.00 18.81 -29.46
CA VAL A 19 -23.38 18.56 -28.95
C VAL A 19 -23.61 18.14 -27.49
N ALA A 20 -24.20 19.11 -26.78
CA ALA A 20 -25.27 19.11 -25.77
C ALA A 20 -25.72 17.80 -25.08
N GLY A 21 -25.81 17.88 -23.75
CA GLY A 21 -26.64 17.01 -22.92
C GLY A 21 -26.41 17.25 -21.43
N ALA A 22 -27.22 18.12 -20.81
CA ALA A 22 -27.22 18.34 -19.36
C ALA A 22 -27.97 17.20 -18.64
N ALA A 23 -27.34 16.60 -17.62
CA ALA A 23 -28.03 15.86 -16.57
C ALA A 23 -27.22 16.00 -15.26
N PRO A 24 -27.84 16.39 -14.13
CA PRO A 24 -27.18 16.32 -12.84
C PRO A 24 -27.42 14.92 -12.26
N VAL A 25 -26.34 14.16 -12.00
CA VAL A 25 -26.40 12.98 -11.14
C VAL A 25 -25.59 13.28 -9.90
N SER A 26 -26.32 13.61 -8.84
CA SER A 26 -25.88 13.50 -7.46
C SER A 26 -25.79 12.02 -7.08
N ALA A 27 -24.61 11.54 -6.72
CA ALA A 27 -24.44 10.39 -5.83
C ALA A 27 -23.04 10.42 -5.20
N GLN A 28 -23.04 10.51 -3.88
CA GLN A 28 -21.91 10.50 -2.96
C GLN A 28 -21.25 9.11 -2.94
N PRO A 29 -19.91 8.96 -3.07
CA PRO A 29 -19.29 7.67 -2.85
C PRO A 29 -18.96 7.55 -1.35
N ASP A 30 -19.83 6.88 -0.61
CA ASP A 30 -19.41 6.22 0.63
C ASP A 30 -18.42 5.13 0.21
N GLY A 31 -17.15 5.33 0.58
CA GLY A 31 -15.97 4.67 0.02
C GLY A 31 -15.75 3.20 0.38
N SER A 32 -16.79 2.37 0.31
CA SER A 32 -16.62 0.92 0.32
C SER A 32 -16.74 0.39 -1.11
N ALA A 33 -15.65 0.48 -1.87
CA ALA A 33 -15.55 -0.23 -3.13
C ALA A 33 -15.57 -1.74 -2.83
N ALA A 34 -16.69 -2.40 -3.11
CA ALA A 34 -16.76 -3.85 -3.12
C ALA A 34 -15.72 -4.40 -4.12
N PRO A 35 -15.03 -5.51 -3.83
CA PRO A 35 -14.07 -6.09 -4.76
C PRO A 35 -14.76 -6.34 -6.10
N ARG A 36 -14.27 -5.72 -7.17
CA ARG A 36 -14.72 -6.04 -8.53
C ARG A 36 -14.31 -7.49 -8.79
N ALA A 37 -15.30 -8.36 -9.02
CA ALA A 37 -15.04 -9.74 -9.42
C ALA A 37 -14.09 -9.73 -10.62
N ALA A 38 -12.92 -10.35 -10.44
CA ALA A 38 -11.96 -10.51 -11.51
C ALA A 38 -12.52 -11.50 -12.54
N PRO A 39 -12.23 -11.32 -13.85
CA PRO A 39 -12.64 -12.28 -14.87
C PRO A 39 -12.15 -13.68 -14.49
N ASP A 40 -13.00 -14.68 -14.70
CA ASP A 40 -12.79 -16.08 -14.30
C ASP A 40 -11.40 -16.57 -14.75
N GLY A 41 -10.44 -16.61 -13.83
CA GLY A 41 -9.08 -17.04 -14.10
C GLY A 41 -7.98 -16.35 -13.29
N TYR A 42 -8.20 -15.15 -12.76
CA TYR A 42 -7.21 -14.46 -11.90
C TYR A 42 -7.86 -13.93 -10.61
N ALA A 43 -7.61 -14.59 -9.49
CA ALA A 43 -8.00 -14.12 -8.17
C ALA A 43 -6.83 -14.30 -7.19
N PRO A 44 -6.73 -13.50 -6.11
CA PRO A 44 -5.78 -13.76 -5.04
C PRO A 44 -5.98 -15.17 -4.47
N LEU A 45 -4.89 -15.90 -4.26
CA LEU A 45 -4.94 -17.22 -3.61
C LEU A 45 -5.38 -17.12 -2.15
N ALA A 46 -5.02 -16.02 -1.49
CA ALA A 46 -5.47 -15.67 -0.15
C ALA A 46 -5.55 -14.15 0.04
N GLN A 47 -6.23 -13.74 1.10
CA GLN A 47 -6.26 -12.35 1.58
C GLN A 47 -6.02 -12.33 3.09
N LEU A 48 -4.93 -11.68 3.50
CA LEU A 48 -4.59 -11.50 4.91
C LEU A 48 -4.78 -10.04 5.30
N ARG A 49 -5.66 -9.77 6.27
CA ARG A 49 -5.85 -8.41 6.80
C ARG A 49 -4.86 -8.16 7.94
N VAL A 50 -3.99 -7.18 7.74
CA VAL A 50 -3.10 -6.64 8.79
C VAL A 50 -3.49 -5.18 9.06
N PRO A 51 -3.95 -4.83 10.28
CA PRO A 51 -4.35 -3.46 10.58
C PRO A 51 -3.19 -2.47 10.47
N GLY A 52 -3.47 -1.31 9.88
CA GLY A 52 -2.51 -0.21 9.80
C GLY A 52 -1.46 -0.33 8.69
N THR A 53 -1.51 -1.35 7.82
CA THR A 53 -0.55 -1.55 6.72
C THR A 53 -0.44 -0.34 5.80
N LYS A 54 0.79 0.02 5.42
CA LYS A 54 1.14 1.16 4.55
C LYS A 54 1.97 0.75 3.34
N GLU A 55 3.02 -0.03 3.57
CA GLU A 55 3.91 -0.57 2.54
C GLU A 55 4.21 -2.03 2.87
N GLY A 56 4.57 -2.82 1.86
CA GLY A 56 5.17 -4.13 2.03
C GLY A 56 6.34 -4.35 1.08
N VAL A 57 7.40 -5.00 1.56
CA VAL A 57 8.54 -5.45 0.75
C VAL A 57 8.71 -6.96 0.90
N VAL A 58 9.05 -7.64 -0.19
CA VAL A 58 9.17 -9.11 -0.24
C VAL A 58 10.63 -9.51 -0.11
N SER A 59 10.93 -10.60 0.60
CA SER A 59 12.25 -11.21 0.62
C SER A 59 12.68 -11.68 -0.77
N ALA A 60 13.99 -11.84 -0.98
CA ALA A 60 14.55 -12.27 -2.26
C ALA A 60 14.06 -13.65 -2.72
N ASP A 61 13.73 -14.54 -1.77
CA ASP A 61 13.18 -15.87 -2.03
C ASP A 61 11.66 -15.89 -2.21
N GLY A 62 10.99 -14.75 -2.09
CA GLY A 62 9.54 -14.62 -2.26
C GLY A 62 8.69 -15.17 -1.12
N ARG A 63 9.30 -15.68 -0.03
CA ARG A 63 8.58 -16.41 1.03
C ARG A 63 8.21 -15.56 2.23
N THR A 64 8.77 -14.36 2.38
CA THR A 64 8.49 -13.48 3.51
C THR A 64 8.11 -12.10 3.02
N VAL A 65 7.10 -11.49 3.63
CA VAL A 65 6.72 -10.10 3.38
C VAL A 65 6.88 -9.29 4.67
N PHE A 66 7.62 -8.20 4.60
CA PHE A 66 7.79 -7.25 5.69
C PHE A 66 6.88 -6.05 5.44
N LEU A 67 6.09 -5.67 6.44
CA LEU A 67 5.06 -4.64 6.32
C LEU A 67 5.37 -3.45 7.24
N ALA A 68 5.21 -2.24 6.72
CA ALA A 68 5.04 -1.04 7.55
C ALA A 68 3.59 -0.99 8.05
N VAL A 69 3.35 -0.83 9.36
CA VAL A 69 2.01 -0.88 9.95
C VAL A 69 1.66 0.33 10.84
N THR A 70 1.88 1.57 10.39
CA THR A 70 1.53 2.84 11.09
C THR A 70 2.27 3.09 12.41
N ASP A 71 2.19 2.21 13.39
CA ASP A 71 2.84 2.28 14.70
C ASP A 71 3.99 1.27 14.83
N GLY A 72 4.35 0.59 13.74
CA GLY A 72 5.54 -0.26 13.71
C GLY A 72 5.63 -1.12 12.45
N PHE A 73 6.06 -2.37 12.58
CA PHE A 73 6.22 -3.29 11.46
C PHE A 73 5.69 -4.70 11.77
N ALA A 74 5.38 -5.46 10.72
CA ALA A 74 4.98 -6.87 10.82
C ALA A 74 5.74 -7.72 9.79
N VAL A 75 5.85 -9.01 10.07
CA VAL A 75 6.46 -10.02 9.19
C VAL A 75 5.44 -11.09 8.90
N VAL A 76 5.25 -11.39 7.63
CA VAL A 76 4.30 -12.39 7.12
C VAL A 76 5.08 -13.49 6.45
N ASP A 77 4.85 -14.73 6.87
CA ASP A 77 5.25 -15.91 6.13
C ASP A 77 4.25 -16.15 4.99
N CYS A 78 4.76 -16.22 3.78
CA CYS A 78 4.04 -16.49 2.54
C CYS A 78 4.58 -17.75 1.84
N SER A 79 5.24 -18.66 2.58
CA SER A 79 5.74 -19.93 2.05
C SER A 79 4.64 -20.79 1.44
N ASP A 80 3.44 -20.77 2.03
CA ASP A 80 2.20 -21.21 1.38
C ASP A 80 1.41 -19.98 0.92
N PRO A 81 1.32 -19.69 -0.39
CA PRO A 81 0.61 -18.51 -0.88
C PRO A 81 -0.92 -18.60 -0.73
N ALA A 82 -1.47 -19.78 -0.43
CA ALA A 82 -2.88 -19.96 -0.12
C ALA A 82 -3.19 -19.82 1.39
N ASP A 83 -2.16 -19.81 2.25
CA ASP A 83 -2.29 -19.64 3.71
C ASP A 83 -1.17 -18.75 4.30
N PRO A 84 -1.13 -17.45 3.96
CA PRO A 84 -0.15 -16.52 4.52
C PRO A 84 -0.46 -16.19 5.99
N VAL A 85 0.57 -16.13 6.83
CA VAL A 85 0.41 -15.96 8.29
C VAL A 85 1.35 -14.86 8.82
N VAL A 86 0.83 -13.99 9.69
CA VAL A 86 1.68 -13.05 10.45
C VAL A 86 2.50 -13.85 11.47
N VAL A 87 3.82 -13.85 11.33
CA VAL A 87 4.74 -14.58 12.22
C VAL A 87 5.42 -13.67 13.24
N HIS A 88 5.45 -12.36 12.98
CA HIS A 88 5.97 -11.37 13.92
C HIS A 88 5.28 -10.03 13.74
N GLU A 89 5.17 -9.29 14.84
CA GLU A 89 4.59 -7.95 14.86
C GLU A 89 5.24 -7.15 15.99
N ASN A 90 5.72 -5.95 15.67
CA ASN A 90 6.26 -5.00 16.63
C ASN A 90 5.57 -3.65 16.45
N ARG A 91 4.73 -3.28 17.43
CA ARG A 91 3.90 -2.06 17.47
C ARG A 91 4.49 -0.95 18.35
N GLU A 92 5.65 -1.21 18.95
CA GLU A 92 6.34 -0.26 19.82
C GLU A 92 7.85 -0.24 19.52
N PRO A 93 8.26 -0.12 18.23
CA PRO A 93 9.66 -0.02 17.90
C PRO A 93 10.28 1.21 18.55
N TRP A 94 11.47 1.07 19.13
CA TRP A 94 12.14 2.16 19.82
C TRP A 94 12.66 3.23 18.83
N ALA A 95 12.42 4.52 19.12
CA ALA A 95 12.83 5.64 18.25
C ALA A 95 14.26 6.16 18.50
N GLY A 96 15.08 5.48 19.31
CA GLY A 96 16.45 5.92 19.61
C GLY A 96 16.54 6.87 20.81
N ALA A 97 17.35 7.93 20.72
CA ALA A 97 17.79 8.73 21.88
C ALA A 97 16.69 9.50 22.65
N GLY A 98 15.43 9.43 22.21
CA GLY A 98 14.26 9.87 22.97
C GLY A 98 13.57 8.71 23.70
N ASN A 99 12.77 9.03 24.71
CA ASN A 99 11.94 8.07 25.46
C ASN A 99 10.64 7.69 24.71
N GLY A 100 10.68 7.63 23.38
CA GLY A 100 9.50 7.42 22.53
C GLY A 100 9.59 6.19 21.64
N ARG A 101 8.43 5.70 21.21
CA ARG A 101 8.33 4.73 20.11
C ARG A 101 8.34 5.45 18.76
N LEU A 102 8.79 4.76 17.73
CA LEU A 102 8.69 5.23 16.35
C LEU A 102 7.24 5.12 15.92
N GLU A 103 6.64 6.27 15.61
CA GLU A 103 5.27 6.38 15.10
C GLU A 103 5.27 6.75 13.63
N GLN A 104 4.10 6.67 13.01
CA GLN A 104 3.89 7.00 11.60
C GLN A 104 4.83 6.22 10.67
N VAL A 105 5.09 4.96 11.01
CA VAL A 105 5.88 4.02 10.20
C VAL A 105 5.11 3.73 8.92
N TYR A 106 5.56 4.35 7.84
CA TYR A 106 4.88 4.29 6.54
C TYR A 106 5.72 3.59 5.47
N ASP A 107 7.03 3.45 5.69
CA ASP A 107 7.96 2.90 4.73
C ASP A 107 8.85 1.82 5.39
N VAL A 108 9.13 0.76 4.65
CA VAL A 108 10.04 -0.32 4.98
C VAL A 108 10.98 -0.58 3.80
N LYS A 109 12.25 -0.86 4.07
CA LYS A 109 13.23 -1.23 3.05
C LYS A 109 14.04 -2.41 3.55
N LEU A 110 14.17 -3.42 2.70
CA LEU A 110 14.95 -4.61 2.98
C LEU A 110 16.28 -4.51 2.26
N ASP A 111 17.37 -4.53 3.03
CA ASP A 111 18.69 -4.84 2.53
C ASP A 111 18.84 -6.37 2.52
N HIS A 112 18.76 -6.95 1.33
CA HIS A 112 18.85 -8.39 1.13
C HIS A 112 20.25 -8.97 1.39
N GLU A 113 21.31 -8.15 1.34
CA GLU A 113 22.68 -8.64 1.54
C GLU A 113 23.00 -8.79 3.03
N ASN A 114 22.42 -7.93 3.86
CA ASN A 114 22.70 -7.87 5.30
C ASN A 114 21.53 -8.33 6.18
N ASP A 115 20.44 -8.84 5.57
CA ASP A 115 19.19 -9.20 6.26
C ASP A 115 18.68 -8.09 7.20
N LEU A 116 18.81 -6.84 6.75
CA LEU A 116 18.47 -5.66 7.55
C LEU A 116 17.18 -5.03 7.04
N LEU A 117 16.20 -4.90 7.95
CA LEU A 117 14.98 -4.16 7.69
C LEU A 117 15.10 -2.74 8.25
N ALA A 118 15.11 -1.75 7.36
CA ALA A 118 14.89 -0.36 7.73
C ALA A 118 13.39 -0.09 7.83
N VAL A 119 12.99 0.60 8.90
CA VAL A 119 11.61 0.97 9.20
C VAL A 119 11.58 2.47 9.42
N VAL A 120 10.76 3.20 8.65
CA VAL A 120 10.87 4.66 8.54
C VAL A 120 9.51 5.34 8.68
N GLY A 121 9.49 6.36 9.53
CA GLY A 121 8.41 7.35 9.62
C GLY A 121 8.87 8.73 9.11
N PRO A 122 7.94 9.68 8.89
CA PRO A 122 8.22 11.06 8.49
C PRO A 122 9.00 11.88 9.53
#